data_AF-A0A6I7PGZ9-F1
#
_entry.id   AF-A0A6I7PGZ9-F1
#
_cell.length_a   1.000
_cell.length_b   1.000
_cell.length_c   1.000
_cell.angle_alpha   90.00
_cell.angle_beta   90.00
_cell.angle_gamma   90.00
#
_symmetry.space_group_name_H-M   'P 1'
#
loop_
_entity.id
_entity.type
_entity.pdbx_description
1 polymer ?
#
loop_
_entity_poly.entity_id
_entity_poly.type
_entity_poly.pdbx_seq_one_letter_code
_entity_poly.pdbx_strand_id
1 'polypeptide(L)'
;MDTSGVDGLVSSLKAITSDLVEALPFTGLRELPRVAAKPRLSWPPLRIGSLEVPVPIVQGGMGVGISLHRLASAVADAGAVGVVAANGIGLLEKDYYRDGRAANLRAFRREIRAARQRTRGVIGVNIMVAVSDFHQLLDVAIEEKVDLVFMGAGLPIKGLPLDRMRAASVRPVPIVSSVRAVEMIFRMWQKIYNDVPDAVVFEGPLAGGHIGFSAEQVDDPAYQLEAIVPGIVEALKPFESRFGRRIPVIAGGGIYTGEDIYAALELGAAAVQMGTRFVATDECDADAAFKQAYVDATEQEIGLIHSPVGMPGRAIRNDFIRASEQGQSPAFKCAWQCLAACKADDANYCISIALNNARKGNLRHGFVFAGANAFRVDKIVTADTLVSELAQAFARRAEERTVARLEGLVTLLKDLRGQYDAVGLRVRQLSSAYEAVLRTRIRDATDAGIAGAREQYDSALARVRQQYDSALGGFRALQFQIAENLADAWAVLNGPALQS
;
A
#
# COMPACT_ATOMS: atom_id res chain seq x y z
N MET A 1 19.71 -32.22 -0.33
CA MET A 1 19.56 -30.81 -0.74
C MET A 1 18.42 -30.27 0.09
N ASP A 2 18.61 -29.14 0.77
CA ASP A 2 17.57 -28.53 1.59
C ASP A 2 16.36 -28.17 0.73
N THR A 3 15.25 -28.88 0.92
CA THR A 3 14.02 -28.71 0.13
C THR A 3 13.07 -27.66 0.73
N SER A 4 13.44 -27.04 1.85
CA SER A 4 12.55 -26.14 2.61
C SER A 4 12.49 -24.70 2.10
N GLY A 5 13.53 -24.25 1.38
CA GLY A 5 13.55 -22.91 0.78
C GLY A 5 12.75 -22.79 -0.52
N VAL A 6 12.53 -21.55 -0.97
CA VAL A 6 11.82 -21.24 -2.23
C VAL A 6 12.32 -22.07 -3.42
N ASP A 7 13.64 -22.18 -3.59
CA ASP A 7 14.24 -22.95 -4.70
C ASP A 7 13.91 -24.46 -4.62
N GLY A 8 13.88 -25.02 -3.41
CA GLY A 8 13.53 -26.42 -3.16
C GLY A 8 12.05 -26.71 -3.46
N LEU A 9 11.17 -25.80 -3.05
CA LEU A 9 9.73 -25.90 -3.32
C LEU A 9 9.39 -25.70 -4.79
N VAL A 10 10.03 -24.73 -5.46
CA VAL A 10 9.90 -24.54 -6.92
C VAL A 10 10.35 -25.79 -7.67
N SER A 11 11.44 -26.43 -7.24
CA SER A 11 11.92 -27.69 -7.83
C SER A 11 10.94 -28.83 -7.60
N SER A 12 10.34 -28.92 -6.42
CA SER A 12 9.32 -29.90 -6.08
C SER A 12 8.05 -29.71 -6.93
N LEU A 13 7.61 -28.46 -7.14
CA LEU A 13 6.49 -28.15 -8.03
C LEU A 13 6.79 -28.53 -9.48
N LYS A 14 8.00 -28.26 -9.98
CA LYS A 14 8.42 -28.67 -11.33
C LYS A 14 8.38 -30.19 -11.48
N ALA A 15 8.85 -30.93 -10.48
CA ALA A 15 8.83 -32.40 -10.51
C ALA A 15 7.39 -32.95 -10.51
N ILE A 16 6.54 -32.46 -9.61
CA ILE A 16 5.14 -32.92 -9.51
C ILE A 16 4.35 -32.55 -10.78
N THR A 17 4.53 -31.33 -11.30
CA THR A 17 3.84 -30.92 -12.53
C THR A 17 4.34 -31.70 -13.75
N SER A 18 5.65 -31.99 -13.86
CA SER A 18 6.19 -32.84 -14.93
C SER A 18 5.63 -34.27 -14.87
N ASP A 19 5.61 -34.89 -13.69
CA ASP A 19 5.04 -36.23 -13.49
C ASP A 19 3.52 -36.26 -13.78
N LEU A 20 2.78 -35.23 -13.39
CA LEU A 20 1.36 -35.10 -13.76
C LEU A 20 1.17 -34.97 -15.27
N VAL A 21 2.02 -34.20 -15.96
CA VAL A 21 1.94 -34.03 -17.43
C VAL A 21 2.29 -35.32 -18.18
N GLU A 22 3.23 -36.11 -17.68
CA GLU A 22 3.66 -37.37 -18.29
C GLU A 22 2.69 -38.52 -18.02
N ALA A 23 2.15 -38.62 -16.81
CA ALA A 23 1.25 -39.71 -16.42
C ALA A 23 -0.20 -39.51 -16.91
N LEU A 24 -0.62 -38.27 -17.19
CA LEU A 24 -2.01 -37.96 -17.53
C LEU A 24 -2.21 -37.85 -19.05
N PRO A 25 -3.20 -38.55 -19.63
CA PRO A 25 -3.46 -38.56 -21.08
C PRO A 25 -4.13 -37.26 -21.60
N PHE A 26 -4.20 -36.20 -20.79
CA PHE A 26 -4.96 -35.00 -21.11
C PHE A 26 -4.04 -33.84 -21.50
N THR A 27 -4.27 -33.29 -22.70
CA THR A 27 -3.50 -32.20 -23.29
C THR A 27 -3.55 -30.89 -22.50
N GLY A 28 -4.61 -30.64 -21.71
CA GLY A 28 -4.76 -29.40 -20.93
C GLY A 28 -3.70 -29.19 -19.82
N LEU A 29 -3.09 -30.25 -19.29
CA LEU A 29 -1.95 -30.10 -18.35
C LEU A 29 -0.66 -29.69 -19.05
N ARG A 30 -0.52 -29.97 -20.36
CA ARG A 30 0.65 -29.56 -21.16
C ARG A 30 0.67 -28.05 -21.43
N GLU A 31 -0.47 -27.39 -21.25
CA GLU A 31 -0.63 -25.93 -21.36
C GLU A 31 -0.38 -25.21 -20.02
N LEU A 32 -0.17 -25.95 -18.92
CA LEU A 32 0.19 -25.35 -17.64
C LEU A 32 1.53 -24.61 -17.78
N PRO A 33 1.59 -23.34 -17.36
CA PRO A 33 2.81 -22.56 -17.50
C PRO A 33 3.92 -23.21 -16.66
N ARG A 34 4.97 -23.70 -17.33
CA ARG A 34 6.18 -24.25 -16.71
C ARG A 34 6.72 -23.19 -15.76
N VAL A 35 6.85 -23.49 -14.46
CA VAL A 35 7.39 -22.57 -13.43
C VAL A 35 8.78 -22.09 -13.86
N ALA A 36 8.87 -21.00 -14.62
CA ALA A 36 10.08 -20.63 -15.34
C ALA A 36 10.94 -19.63 -14.55
N ALA A 37 10.31 -18.78 -13.74
CA ALA A 37 10.98 -17.69 -13.02
C ALA A 37 10.98 -17.91 -11.51
N LYS A 38 12.03 -17.41 -10.85
CA LYS A 38 12.08 -17.30 -9.39
C LYS A 38 11.15 -16.16 -8.94
N PRO A 39 10.43 -16.32 -7.81
CA PRO A 39 9.59 -15.25 -7.29
C PRO A 39 10.43 -14.05 -6.90
N ARG A 40 9.91 -12.85 -7.17
CA ARG A 40 10.55 -11.60 -6.79
C ARG A 40 10.21 -11.31 -5.32
N LEU A 41 11.22 -11.36 -4.46
CA LEU A 41 11.08 -11.09 -3.03
C LEU A 41 11.19 -9.59 -2.69
N SER A 42 11.70 -8.77 -3.60
CA SER A 42 11.74 -7.31 -3.45
C SER A 42 10.41 -6.69 -3.83
N TRP A 43 10.09 -5.53 -3.25
CA TRP A 43 8.93 -4.75 -3.65
C TRP A 43 8.95 -4.31 -5.14
N PRO A 44 7.77 -4.12 -5.76
CA PRO A 44 7.66 -3.51 -7.08
C PRO A 44 7.92 -1.98 -7.02
N PRO A 45 8.42 -1.38 -8.11
CA PRO A 45 8.57 0.07 -8.18
C PRO A 45 7.21 0.78 -8.27
N LEU A 46 7.10 1.97 -7.69
CA LEU A 46 5.94 2.84 -7.84
C LEU A 46 6.01 3.57 -9.18
N ARG A 47 4.91 3.53 -9.95
CA ARG A 47 4.80 4.21 -11.25
C ARG A 47 3.68 5.25 -11.23
N ILE A 48 4.01 6.51 -11.49
CA ILE A 48 3.04 7.62 -11.57
C ILE A 48 3.19 8.33 -12.92
N GLY A 49 2.34 7.98 -13.89
CA GLY A 49 2.53 8.40 -15.27
C GLY A 49 3.88 7.94 -15.80
N SER A 50 4.71 8.85 -16.32
CA SER A 50 6.08 8.56 -16.77
C SER A 50 7.13 8.48 -15.66
N LEU A 51 6.76 8.72 -14.40
CA LEU A 51 7.67 8.67 -13.27
C LEU A 51 7.78 7.24 -12.74
N GLU A 52 9.00 6.75 -12.53
CA GLU A 52 9.29 5.46 -11.90
C GLU A 52 10.14 5.68 -10.64
N VAL A 53 9.65 5.19 -9.51
CA VAL A 53 10.29 5.27 -8.20
C VAL A 53 10.68 3.86 -7.76
N PRO A 54 11.97 3.52 -7.65
CA PRO A 54 12.43 2.17 -7.33
C PRO A 54 11.95 1.65 -5.97
N VAL A 55 11.86 2.53 -4.97
CA VAL A 55 11.38 2.21 -3.63
C VAL A 55 9.96 2.75 -3.48
N PRO A 56 8.94 1.91 -3.26
CA PRO A 56 7.53 2.34 -3.20
C PRO A 56 7.20 2.94 -1.82
N ILE A 57 8.03 3.90 -1.40
CA ILE A 57 7.88 4.65 -0.16
C ILE A 57 7.85 6.13 -0.52
N VAL A 58 6.89 6.83 0.06
CA VAL A 58 6.80 8.29 0.08
C VAL A 58 7.05 8.75 1.50
N GLN A 59 8.10 9.55 1.72
CA GLN A 59 8.24 10.27 2.99
C GLN A 59 7.14 11.34 3.05
N GLY A 60 6.24 11.25 4.03
CA GLY A 60 5.11 12.19 4.15
C GLY A 60 5.60 13.60 4.48
N GLY A 61 5.03 14.64 3.87
CA GLY A 61 5.43 16.03 4.13
C GLY A 61 5.10 16.48 5.55
N MET A 62 6.12 16.80 6.35
CA MET A 62 6.01 17.13 7.77
C MET A 62 6.37 18.61 8.03
N GLY A 63 5.32 19.44 8.12
CA GLY A 63 5.44 20.81 8.60
C GLY A 63 5.31 20.90 10.13
N VAL A 64 5.83 21.92 10.80
CA VAL A 64 6.61 23.04 10.26
C VAL A 64 8.08 22.66 10.26
N GLY A 65 8.73 22.66 9.10
CA GLY A 65 10.19 22.53 8.96
C GLY A 65 10.83 21.24 9.48
N ILE A 66 10.07 20.15 9.55
CA ILE A 66 10.60 18.82 9.89
C ILE A 66 11.14 18.13 8.63
N SER A 67 10.41 18.26 7.51
CA SER A 67 10.87 17.82 6.19
C SER A 67 11.20 19.00 5.29
N LEU A 68 12.47 19.39 5.28
CA LEU A 68 13.02 20.37 4.35
C LEU A 68 13.95 19.66 3.36
N HIS A 69 14.90 20.41 2.81
CA HIS A 69 15.78 19.95 1.76
C HIS A 69 16.74 18.82 2.17
N ARG A 70 17.16 18.68 3.45
CA ARG A 70 18.06 17.59 3.87
C ARG A 70 17.34 16.26 3.88
N LEU A 71 16.21 16.19 4.57
CA LEU A 71 15.44 14.95 4.64
C LEU A 71 14.93 14.54 3.25
N ALA A 72 14.32 15.48 2.52
CA ALA A 72 13.75 15.19 1.21
C ALA A 72 14.83 14.70 0.22
N SER A 73 16.02 15.33 0.18
CA SER A 73 17.07 14.85 -0.72
C SER A 73 17.61 13.48 -0.32
N ALA A 74 17.80 13.23 0.97
CA ALA A 74 18.34 11.95 1.45
C ALA A 74 17.39 10.76 1.17
N VAL A 75 16.08 10.96 1.37
CA VAL A 75 15.05 9.96 1.02
C VAL A 75 15.02 9.72 -0.49
N ALA A 76 15.14 10.79 -1.29
CA ALA A 76 15.17 10.68 -2.74
C ALA A 76 16.42 9.96 -3.26
N ASP A 77 17.59 10.18 -2.64
CA ASP A 77 18.84 9.46 -2.95
C ASP A 77 18.77 7.99 -2.55
N ALA A 78 18.01 7.65 -1.50
CA ALA A 78 17.68 6.27 -1.13
C ALA A 78 16.68 5.60 -2.10
N GLY A 79 16.28 6.28 -3.18
CA GLY A 79 15.42 5.75 -4.24
C GLY A 79 13.90 5.83 -3.96
N ALA A 80 13.50 6.47 -2.86
CA ALA A 80 12.11 6.73 -2.49
C ALA A 80 11.67 8.14 -2.96
N VAL A 81 10.44 8.56 -2.63
CA VAL A 81 10.00 9.95 -2.86
C VAL A 81 10.30 10.80 -1.62
N GLY A 82 11.16 11.80 -1.77
CA GLY A 82 11.39 12.82 -0.75
C GLY A 82 10.39 13.97 -0.87
N VAL A 83 9.90 14.50 0.25
CA VAL A 83 8.83 15.53 0.24
C VAL A 83 9.17 16.73 1.15
N VAL A 84 9.28 17.90 0.52
CA VAL A 84 9.40 19.19 1.23
C VAL A 84 8.03 19.68 1.66
N ALA A 85 7.86 20.00 2.95
CA ALA A 85 6.59 20.52 3.47
C ALA A 85 6.52 22.05 3.38
N ALA A 86 5.49 22.57 2.72
CA ALA A 86 5.32 24.02 2.56
C ALA A 86 4.72 24.70 3.81
N ASN A 87 3.94 23.97 4.61
CA ASN A 87 3.18 24.56 5.72
C ASN A 87 4.10 25.24 6.76
N GLY A 88 3.85 26.53 7.00
CA GLY A 88 4.59 27.34 7.96
C GLY A 88 6.09 27.50 7.67
N ILE A 89 6.56 27.12 6.48
CA ILE A 89 7.98 27.08 6.14
C ILE A 89 8.68 28.46 6.22
N GLY A 90 7.92 29.54 6.13
CA GLY A 90 8.40 30.90 6.34
C GLY A 90 8.82 31.20 7.78
N LEU A 91 8.47 30.37 8.77
CA LEU A 91 8.95 30.51 10.17
C LEU A 91 10.47 30.29 10.32
N LEU A 92 11.13 29.87 9.23
CA LEU A 92 12.59 29.87 9.07
C LEU A 92 13.16 31.29 8.86
N GLU A 93 12.36 32.22 8.36
CA GLU A 93 12.78 33.55 7.98
C GLU A 93 12.67 34.55 9.14
N LYS A 94 13.62 35.49 9.20
CA LYS A 94 13.66 36.53 10.24
C LYS A 94 12.51 37.53 10.15
N ASP A 95 11.96 37.74 8.96
CA ASP A 95 10.91 38.71 8.65
C ASP A 95 9.50 38.11 8.60
N TYR A 96 9.31 36.87 9.06
CA TYR A 96 8.02 36.17 9.01
C TYR A 96 6.85 36.96 9.64
N TYR A 97 7.07 37.65 10.74
CA TYR A 97 6.03 38.44 11.41
C TYR A 97 5.74 39.80 10.75
N ARG A 98 6.56 40.20 9.76
CA ARG A 98 6.32 41.39 8.94
C ARG A 98 5.49 41.03 7.70
N ASP A 99 5.87 39.96 7.01
CA ASP A 99 5.15 39.45 5.84
C ASP A 99 5.36 37.93 5.74
N GLY A 100 4.51 37.19 6.44
CA GLY A 100 4.66 35.74 6.51
C GLY A 100 4.32 35.01 5.21
N ARG A 101 3.50 35.63 4.35
CA ARG A 101 3.24 35.09 3.01
C ARG A 101 4.50 35.17 2.15
N ALA A 102 5.13 36.34 2.06
CA ALA A 102 6.36 36.50 1.29
C ALA A 102 7.49 35.61 1.85
N ALA A 103 7.59 35.51 3.18
CA ALA A 103 8.53 34.62 3.85
C ALA A 103 8.30 33.15 3.47
N ASN A 104 7.05 32.66 3.48
CA ASN A 104 6.71 31.30 3.03
C ASN A 104 7.18 31.06 1.60
N LEU A 105 6.82 31.93 0.64
CA LEU A 105 7.15 31.74 -0.77
C LEU A 105 8.67 31.73 -1.02
N ARG A 106 9.43 32.61 -0.35
CA ARG A 106 10.89 32.64 -0.46
C ARG A 106 11.54 31.38 0.13
N ALA A 107 11.17 31.02 1.37
CA ALA A 107 11.70 29.85 2.03
C ALA A 107 11.38 28.59 1.22
N PHE A 108 10.12 28.41 0.82
CA PHE A 108 9.69 27.26 0.03
C PHE A 108 10.50 27.08 -1.25
N ARG A 109 10.68 28.16 -2.03
CA ARG A 109 11.51 28.14 -3.23
C ARG A 109 12.96 27.77 -2.94
N ARG A 110 13.57 28.33 -1.87
CA ARG A 110 14.94 28.00 -1.47
C ARG A 110 15.07 26.51 -1.14
N GLU A 111 14.16 25.97 -0.34
CA GLU A 111 14.22 24.57 0.11
C GLU A 111 14.02 23.59 -1.07
N ILE A 112 13.11 23.88 -2.02
CA ILE A 112 12.97 23.07 -3.24
C ILE A 112 14.28 23.07 -4.04
N ARG A 113 14.86 24.25 -4.29
CA ARG A 113 16.12 24.36 -5.05
C ARG A 113 17.27 23.65 -4.35
N ALA A 114 17.38 23.78 -3.03
CA ALA A 114 18.42 23.13 -2.26
C ALA A 114 18.26 21.60 -2.26
N ALA A 115 17.03 21.08 -2.25
CA ALA A 115 16.77 19.65 -2.40
C ALA A 115 17.23 19.16 -3.79
N ARG A 116 16.81 19.87 -4.86
CA ARG A 116 17.19 19.56 -6.24
C ARG A 116 18.69 19.66 -6.53
N GLN A 117 19.41 20.51 -5.83
CA GLN A 117 20.87 20.60 -5.95
C GLN A 117 21.59 19.38 -5.37
N ARG A 118 20.94 18.63 -4.47
CA ARG A 118 21.54 17.48 -3.78
C ARG A 118 21.23 16.14 -4.42
N THR A 119 20.04 16.00 -4.99
CA THR A 119 19.55 14.72 -5.51
C THR A 119 19.09 14.82 -6.96
N ARG A 120 19.21 13.71 -7.69
CA ARG A 120 18.52 13.48 -8.96
C ARG A 120 17.26 12.61 -8.82
N GLY A 121 16.97 12.16 -7.60
CA GLY A 121 15.78 11.40 -7.27
C GLY A 121 14.51 12.26 -7.30
N VAL A 122 13.41 11.63 -6.92
CA VAL A 122 12.09 12.23 -7.00
C VAL A 122 11.83 13.14 -5.80
N ILE A 123 11.53 14.41 -6.08
CA ILE A 123 11.12 15.39 -5.06
C ILE A 123 9.68 15.79 -5.29
N GLY A 124 8.87 15.50 -4.28
CA GLY A 124 7.55 16.06 -4.11
C GLY A 124 7.53 17.24 -3.16
N VAL A 125 6.39 17.92 -3.12
CA VAL A 125 6.08 18.92 -2.10
C VAL A 125 4.71 18.66 -1.51
N ASN A 126 4.53 18.98 -0.22
CA ASN A 126 3.23 18.93 0.43
C ASN A 126 2.71 20.35 0.66
N ILE A 127 1.52 20.65 0.12
CA ILE A 127 0.84 21.94 0.28
C ILE A 127 -0.57 21.66 0.79
N MET A 128 -0.91 22.22 1.94
CA MET A 128 -2.26 22.13 2.49
C MET A 128 -3.21 23.04 1.69
N VAL A 129 -4.37 22.52 1.27
CA VAL A 129 -5.37 23.30 0.51
C VAL A 129 -5.97 24.42 1.37
N ALA A 130 -6.06 24.23 2.68
CA ALA A 130 -6.65 25.18 3.63
C ALA A 130 -5.80 26.44 3.92
N VAL A 131 -4.54 26.50 3.47
CA VAL A 131 -3.68 27.68 3.73
C VAL A 131 -4.05 28.85 2.84
N SER A 132 -3.96 30.06 3.41
CA SER A 132 -4.34 31.32 2.75
C SER A 132 -3.46 31.66 1.53
N ASP A 133 -2.32 31.01 1.38
CA ASP A 133 -1.36 31.16 0.28
C ASP A 133 -1.22 29.90 -0.61
N PHE A 134 -2.22 29.00 -0.60
CA PHE A 134 -2.21 27.74 -1.37
C PHE A 134 -1.85 27.94 -2.84
N HIS A 135 -2.53 28.87 -3.53
CA HIS A 135 -2.31 29.10 -4.96
C HIS A 135 -0.90 29.65 -5.24
N GLN A 136 -0.39 30.55 -4.39
CA GLN A 136 0.94 31.11 -4.54
C GLN A 136 2.03 30.06 -4.29
N LEU A 137 1.84 29.18 -3.30
CA LEU A 137 2.74 28.04 -3.07
C LEU A 137 2.69 27.06 -4.25
N LEU A 138 1.50 26.80 -4.79
CA LEU A 138 1.34 25.95 -5.98
C LEU A 138 2.04 26.55 -7.20
N ASP A 139 1.96 27.88 -7.39
CA ASP A 139 2.69 28.58 -8.45
C ASP A 139 4.21 28.38 -8.31
N VAL A 140 4.77 28.53 -7.11
CA VAL A 140 6.19 28.27 -6.85
C VAL A 140 6.54 26.82 -7.20
N ALA A 141 5.73 25.84 -6.79
CA ALA A 141 5.97 24.43 -7.08
C ALA A 141 6.00 24.15 -8.59
N ILE A 142 5.12 24.80 -9.36
CA ILE A 142 5.06 24.69 -10.81
C ILE A 142 6.27 25.35 -11.47
N GLU A 143 6.63 26.56 -11.05
CA GLU A 143 7.80 27.29 -11.54
C GLU A 143 9.10 26.51 -11.34
N GLU A 144 9.25 25.88 -10.17
CA GLU A 144 10.41 25.06 -9.81
C GLU A 144 10.33 23.62 -10.35
N LYS A 145 9.26 23.26 -11.08
CA LYS A 145 9.07 21.95 -11.74
C LYS A 145 9.28 20.76 -10.78
N VAL A 146 8.61 20.79 -9.64
CA VAL A 146 8.60 19.64 -8.72
C VAL A 146 7.94 18.42 -9.37
N ASP A 147 8.32 17.20 -8.99
CA ASP A 147 7.79 16.00 -9.66
C ASP A 147 6.34 15.73 -9.27
N LEU A 148 6.05 15.94 -7.98
CA LEU A 148 4.79 15.60 -7.32
C LEU A 148 4.32 16.75 -6.42
N VAL A 149 3.01 17.02 -6.39
CA VAL A 149 2.40 17.95 -5.44
C VAL A 149 1.33 17.19 -4.65
N PHE A 150 1.64 16.92 -3.39
CA PHE A 150 0.74 16.32 -2.42
C PHE A 150 -0.17 17.41 -1.82
N MET A 151 -1.49 17.22 -1.93
CA MET A 151 -2.49 18.19 -1.49
C MET A 151 -3.32 17.63 -0.36
N GLY A 152 -3.02 18.04 0.88
CA GLY A 152 -3.76 17.65 2.09
C GLY A 152 -4.65 18.76 2.64
N ALA A 153 -5.31 18.51 3.78
CA ALA A 153 -6.12 19.48 4.52
C ALA A 153 -7.06 20.32 3.64
N GLY A 154 -8.08 19.66 3.07
CA GLY A 154 -9.08 20.26 2.18
C GLY A 154 -9.29 19.43 0.91
N LEU A 155 -10.21 19.86 0.06
CA LEU A 155 -10.54 19.17 -1.19
C LEU A 155 -10.00 19.98 -2.39
N PRO A 156 -8.96 19.51 -3.09
CA PRO A 156 -8.39 20.24 -4.21
C PRO A 156 -9.30 20.10 -5.45
N ILE A 157 -10.45 20.77 -5.50
CA ILE A 157 -11.47 20.57 -6.55
C ILE A 157 -11.45 21.68 -7.62
N LYS A 158 -11.27 22.94 -7.21
CA LYS A 158 -11.38 24.12 -8.09
C LYS A 158 -10.12 24.97 -8.02
N GLY A 159 -9.92 25.81 -9.04
CA GLY A 159 -8.85 26.81 -9.08
C GLY A 159 -7.43 26.23 -9.30
N LEU A 160 -7.32 24.95 -9.69
CA LEU A 160 -6.04 24.33 -10.02
C LEU A 160 -5.62 24.68 -11.46
N PRO A 161 -4.39 25.18 -11.68
CA PRO A 161 -3.89 25.53 -13.00
C PRO A 161 -3.32 24.28 -13.72
N LEU A 162 -4.17 23.29 -14.00
CA LEU A 162 -3.72 21.99 -14.53
C LEU A 162 -2.93 22.09 -15.83
N ASP A 163 -3.30 22.99 -16.76
CA ASP A 163 -2.52 23.19 -18.00
C ASP A 163 -1.05 23.55 -17.71
N ARG A 164 -0.82 24.43 -16.72
CA ARG A 164 0.53 24.81 -16.28
C ARG A 164 1.23 23.66 -15.56
N MET A 165 0.51 22.89 -14.74
CA MET A 165 1.06 21.70 -14.08
C MET A 165 1.52 20.66 -15.10
N ARG A 166 0.68 20.35 -16.10
CA ARG A 166 0.99 19.40 -17.17
C ARG A 166 2.17 19.89 -18.02
N ALA A 167 2.19 21.17 -18.42
CA ALA A 167 3.32 21.76 -19.14
C ALA A 167 4.64 21.70 -18.36
N ALA A 168 4.58 21.81 -17.03
CA ALA A 168 5.72 21.69 -16.13
C ALA A 168 6.03 20.24 -15.71
N SER A 169 5.27 19.24 -16.19
CA SER A 169 5.36 17.83 -15.77
C SER A 169 5.17 17.59 -14.27
N VAL A 170 4.37 18.44 -13.62
CA VAL A 170 4.01 18.37 -12.20
C VAL A 170 2.78 17.49 -12.02
N ARG A 171 2.87 16.47 -11.15
CA ARG A 171 1.80 15.49 -10.92
C ARG A 171 1.05 15.78 -9.61
N PRO A 172 -0.22 16.21 -9.65
CA PRO A 172 -1.05 16.36 -8.46
C PRO A 172 -1.44 15.02 -7.82
N VAL A 173 -1.32 14.97 -6.48
CA VAL A 173 -1.66 13.82 -5.65
C VAL A 173 -2.49 14.28 -4.43
N PRO A 174 -3.83 14.20 -4.46
CA PRO A 174 -4.64 14.49 -3.28
C PRO A 174 -4.39 13.49 -2.16
N ILE A 175 -4.45 13.98 -0.92
CA ILE A 175 -4.49 13.17 0.30
C ILE A 175 -5.95 13.13 0.78
N VAL A 176 -6.47 11.94 1.03
CA VAL A 176 -7.88 11.69 1.41
C VAL A 176 -7.98 10.78 2.64
N SER A 177 -9.14 10.82 3.30
CA SER A 177 -9.47 9.96 4.44
C SER A 177 -10.67 9.03 4.20
N SER A 178 -11.20 8.94 2.97
CA SER A 178 -12.31 8.02 2.65
C SER A 178 -12.47 7.74 1.15
N VAL A 179 -13.10 6.62 0.82
CA VAL A 179 -13.53 6.29 -0.56
C VAL A 179 -14.40 7.41 -1.15
N ARG A 180 -15.34 7.93 -0.36
CA ARG A 180 -16.24 9.02 -0.79
C ARG A 180 -15.48 10.28 -1.22
N ALA A 181 -14.41 10.63 -0.51
CA ALA A 181 -13.58 11.79 -0.87
C ALA A 181 -12.86 11.56 -2.21
N VAL A 182 -12.35 10.36 -2.45
CA VAL A 182 -11.74 9.97 -3.74
C VAL A 182 -12.75 10.10 -4.87
N GLU A 183 -13.91 9.46 -4.76
CA GLU A 183 -14.93 9.51 -5.80
C GLU A 183 -15.34 10.96 -6.12
N MET A 184 -15.54 11.78 -5.08
CA MET A 184 -15.92 13.17 -5.26
C MET A 184 -14.83 13.97 -5.98
N ILE A 185 -13.56 13.87 -5.55
CA ILE A 185 -12.45 14.60 -6.19
C ILE A 185 -12.34 14.18 -7.66
N PHE A 186 -12.29 12.87 -7.93
CA PHE A 186 -12.08 12.36 -9.30
C PHE A 186 -13.27 12.68 -10.22
N ARG A 187 -14.52 12.55 -9.75
CA ARG A 187 -15.71 12.97 -10.54
C ARG A 187 -15.70 14.45 -10.85
N MET A 188 -15.33 15.29 -9.87
CA MET A 188 -15.31 16.74 -10.08
C MET A 188 -14.17 17.17 -11.00
N TRP A 189 -13.00 16.55 -10.90
CA TRP A 189 -11.89 16.81 -11.83
C TRP A 189 -12.25 16.44 -13.26
N GLN A 190 -12.85 15.26 -13.45
CA GLN A 190 -13.34 14.84 -14.76
C GLN A 190 -14.33 15.86 -15.34
N LYS A 191 -15.22 16.42 -14.50
CA LYS A 191 -16.23 17.39 -14.94
C LYS A 191 -15.65 18.77 -15.23
N ILE A 192 -14.75 19.26 -14.39
CA ILE A 192 -14.24 20.65 -14.46
C ILE A 192 -13.07 20.75 -15.43
N TYR A 193 -12.19 19.76 -15.44
CA TYR A 193 -10.91 19.81 -16.15
C TYR A 193 -10.79 18.81 -17.29
N ASN A 194 -11.73 17.85 -17.40
CA ASN A 194 -11.57 16.69 -18.27
C ASN A 194 -10.23 15.97 -18.04
N ASP A 195 -9.82 15.86 -16.78
CA ASP A 195 -8.59 15.21 -16.31
C ASP A 195 -8.87 14.57 -14.93
N VAL A 196 -7.91 13.83 -14.39
CA VAL A 196 -7.93 13.21 -13.06
C VAL A 196 -6.58 13.37 -12.36
N PRO A 197 -6.52 13.30 -11.02
CA PRO A 197 -5.24 13.23 -10.30
C PRO A 197 -4.35 12.07 -10.77
N ASP A 198 -3.05 12.21 -10.59
CA ASP A 198 -2.05 11.24 -11.09
C ASP A 198 -1.83 10.06 -10.15
N ALA A 199 -2.12 10.25 -8.87
CA ALA A 199 -2.13 9.25 -7.81
C ALA A 199 -3.07 9.73 -6.69
N VAL A 200 -3.28 8.91 -5.66
CA VAL A 200 -3.99 9.35 -4.45
C VAL A 200 -3.30 8.78 -3.21
N VAL A 201 -3.18 9.59 -2.17
CA VAL A 201 -2.77 9.10 -0.84
C VAL A 201 -4.03 8.87 -0.01
N PHE A 202 -4.18 7.68 0.55
CA PHE A 202 -5.09 7.46 1.66
C PHE A 202 -4.31 7.60 2.97
N GLU A 203 -4.72 8.53 3.80
CA GLU A 203 -4.16 8.72 5.15
C GLU A 203 -5.17 8.20 6.18
N GLY A 204 -4.82 7.08 6.82
CA GLY A 204 -5.64 6.39 7.82
C GLY A 204 -5.50 6.97 9.25
N PRO A 205 -6.32 6.50 10.19
CA PRO A 205 -6.46 7.09 11.53
C PRO A 205 -5.24 6.95 12.44
N LEU A 206 -4.33 6.02 12.13
CA LEU A 206 -3.09 5.79 12.87
C LEU A 206 -1.96 6.77 12.46
N ALA A 207 -2.21 7.70 11.54
CA ALA A 207 -1.28 8.76 11.17
C ALA A 207 -0.97 9.72 12.34
N GLY A 208 0.13 10.46 12.19
CA GLY A 208 0.50 11.57 13.07
C GLY A 208 0.08 12.90 12.48
N GLY A 209 0.01 13.96 13.30
CA GLY A 209 -0.50 15.24 12.84
C GLY A 209 -2.02 15.32 12.91
N HIS A 210 -2.63 16.26 12.19
CA HIS A 210 -4.08 16.34 12.08
C HIS A 210 -4.62 15.14 11.31
N ILE A 211 -5.65 14.49 11.86
CA ILE A 211 -6.24 13.29 11.26
C ILE A 211 -7.63 13.60 10.72
N GLY A 212 -7.98 12.96 9.60
CA GLY A 212 -9.27 13.13 8.93
C GLY A 212 -10.44 12.34 9.55
N PHE A 213 -10.34 12.00 10.84
CA PHE A 213 -11.24 11.09 11.57
C PHE A 213 -11.62 11.68 12.93
N SER A 214 -12.84 11.40 13.40
CA SER A 214 -13.25 11.72 14.77
C SER A 214 -12.57 10.79 15.78
N ALA A 215 -12.58 11.15 17.06
CA ALA A 215 -11.96 10.33 18.10
C ALA A 215 -12.54 8.90 18.16
N GLU A 216 -13.84 8.76 17.90
CA GLU A 216 -14.54 7.47 17.89
C GLU A 216 -14.17 6.59 16.68
N GLN A 217 -13.77 7.22 15.57
CA GLN A 217 -13.39 6.52 14.34
C GLN A 217 -11.94 6.02 14.36
N VAL A 218 -11.11 6.51 15.28
CA VAL A 218 -9.67 6.27 15.27
C VAL A 218 -9.33 4.80 15.47
N ASP A 219 -10.01 4.14 16.40
CA ASP A 219 -9.76 2.74 16.77
C ASP A 219 -10.77 1.79 16.12
N ASP A 220 -11.71 2.31 15.32
CA ASP A 220 -12.72 1.50 14.65
C ASP A 220 -12.08 0.77 13.44
N PRO A 221 -12.16 -0.58 13.38
CA PRO A 221 -11.66 -1.38 12.27
C PRO A 221 -12.18 -0.95 10.90
N ALA A 222 -13.37 -0.37 10.82
CA ALA A 222 -14.00 0.07 9.56
C ALA A 222 -13.25 1.22 8.87
N TYR A 223 -12.39 1.94 9.58
CA TYR A 223 -11.63 3.08 9.05
C TYR A 223 -10.14 2.78 8.84
N GLN A 224 -9.70 1.56 9.15
CA GLN A 224 -8.30 1.15 9.00
C GLN A 224 -7.93 0.90 7.54
N LEU A 225 -6.62 0.75 7.27
CA LEU A 225 -6.09 0.55 5.92
C LEU A 225 -6.75 -0.66 5.24
N GLU A 226 -6.89 -1.76 5.97
CA GLU A 226 -7.43 -3.05 5.51
C GLU A 226 -8.87 -2.93 5.01
N ALA A 227 -9.66 -2.03 5.62
CA ALA A 227 -11.06 -1.81 5.26
C ALA A 227 -11.21 -0.85 4.07
N ILE A 228 -10.36 0.18 3.99
CA ILE A 228 -10.59 1.30 3.07
C ILE A 228 -9.76 1.21 1.78
N VAL A 229 -8.50 0.77 1.85
CA VAL A 229 -7.59 0.74 0.69
C VAL A 229 -8.18 -0.08 -0.47
N PRO A 230 -8.73 -1.30 -0.27
CA PRO A 230 -9.34 -2.06 -1.37
C PRO A 230 -10.51 -1.31 -2.02
N GLY A 231 -11.34 -0.63 -1.22
CA GLY A 231 -12.46 0.16 -1.71
C GLY A 231 -12.03 1.37 -2.54
N ILE A 232 -10.91 2.01 -2.19
CA ILE A 232 -10.32 3.10 -2.99
C ILE A 232 -9.81 2.58 -4.33
N VAL A 233 -9.07 1.46 -4.32
CA VAL A 233 -8.55 0.84 -5.55
C VAL A 233 -9.69 0.54 -6.52
N GLU A 234 -10.80 -0.03 -6.01
CA GLU A 234 -11.96 -0.33 -6.85
C GLU A 234 -12.64 0.94 -7.36
N ALA A 235 -12.80 1.96 -6.50
CA ALA A 235 -13.40 3.24 -6.90
C ALA A 235 -12.62 3.96 -8.01
N LEU A 236 -11.33 3.66 -8.18
CA LEU A 236 -10.48 4.27 -9.21
C LEU A 236 -10.58 3.59 -10.59
N LYS A 237 -10.92 2.29 -10.66
CA LYS A 237 -10.95 1.53 -11.93
C LYS A 237 -11.77 2.18 -13.06
N PRO A 238 -12.95 2.77 -12.82
CA PRO A 238 -13.72 3.45 -13.88
C PRO A 238 -12.97 4.66 -14.45
N PHE A 239 -12.22 5.39 -13.61
CA PHE A 239 -11.40 6.51 -14.06
C PHE A 239 -10.17 6.02 -14.81
N GLU A 240 -9.50 4.96 -14.34
CA GLU A 240 -8.37 4.37 -15.06
C GLU A 240 -8.76 3.93 -16.47
N SER A 241 -9.91 3.25 -16.59
CA SER A 241 -10.46 2.78 -17.87
C SER A 241 -10.79 3.93 -18.81
N ARG A 242 -11.40 5.00 -18.28
CA ARG A 242 -11.77 6.18 -19.07
C ARG A 242 -10.57 6.98 -19.56
N PHE A 243 -9.57 7.15 -18.70
CA PHE A 243 -8.39 7.99 -18.99
C PHE A 243 -7.21 7.19 -19.55
N GLY A 244 -7.34 5.86 -19.67
CA GLY A 244 -6.32 4.99 -20.27
C GLY A 244 -5.00 4.95 -19.49
N ARG A 245 -5.04 5.20 -18.17
CA ARG A 245 -3.84 5.23 -17.31
C ARG A 245 -4.13 4.72 -15.91
N ARG A 246 -3.14 4.07 -15.30
CA ARG A 246 -3.22 3.63 -13.89
C ARG A 246 -3.12 4.82 -12.95
N ILE A 247 -3.81 4.73 -11.82
CA ILE A 247 -3.87 5.73 -10.76
C ILE A 247 -3.48 5.01 -9.46
N PRO A 248 -2.18 5.01 -9.10
CA PRO A 248 -1.73 4.30 -7.92
C PRO A 248 -2.31 4.89 -6.63
N VAL A 249 -2.71 3.99 -5.73
CA VAL A 249 -3.06 4.30 -4.34
C VAL A 249 -1.81 4.19 -3.48
N ILE A 250 -1.55 5.22 -2.68
CA ILE A 250 -0.45 5.28 -1.71
C ILE A 250 -1.09 5.20 -0.32
N ALA A 251 -0.87 4.12 0.42
CA ALA A 251 -1.46 3.93 1.75
C ALA A 251 -0.59 4.57 2.83
N GLY A 252 -1.16 5.32 3.77
CA GLY A 252 -0.42 5.98 4.85
C GLY A 252 -1.18 5.95 6.17
N GLY A 253 -0.44 6.06 7.27
CA GLY A 253 -0.96 5.97 8.64
C GLY A 253 -0.71 4.59 9.26
N GLY A 254 -0.04 4.55 10.41
CA GLY A 254 0.28 3.29 11.11
C GLY A 254 1.43 2.47 10.54
N ILE A 255 1.79 2.62 9.27
CA ILE A 255 2.86 1.83 8.63
C ILE A 255 4.22 2.11 9.26
N TYR A 256 4.88 1.05 9.77
CA TYR A 256 6.09 1.16 10.58
C TYR A 256 7.23 0.23 10.15
N THR A 257 6.95 -1.00 9.73
CA THR A 257 7.95 -2.00 9.31
C THR A 257 7.81 -2.41 7.85
N GLY A 258 8.77 -3.19 7.32
CA GLY A 258 8.68 -3.76 5.97
C GLY A 258 7.54 -4.78 5.81
N GLU A 259 7.16 -5.47 6.89
CA GLU A 259 5.97 -6.33 6.94
C GLU A 259 4.68 -5.51 6.74
N ASP A 260 4.59 -4.32 7.35
CA ASP A 260 3.43 -3.42 7.16
C ASP A 260 3.36 -2.93 5.70
N ILE A 261 4.51 -2.65 5.07
CA ILE A 261 4.60 -2.29 3.64
C ILE A 261 4.09 -3.46 2.78
N TYR A 262 4.55 -4.68 3.07
CA TYR A 262 4.08 -5.87 2.38
C TYR A 262 2.56 -6.04 2.52
N ALA A 263 2.02 -5.87 3.72
CA ALA A 263 0.58 -5.95 3.96
C ALA A 263 -0.21 -4.88 3.18
N ALA A 264 0.26 -3.63 3.17
CA ALA A 264 -0.37 -2.55 2.40
C ALA A 264 -0.39 -2.84 0.90
N LEU A 265 0.69 -3.43 0.37
CA LEU A 265 0.77 -3.89 -1.02
C LEU A 265 -0.10 -5.13 -1.27
N GLU A 266 -0.37 -6.00 -0.30
CA GLU A 266 -1.37 -7.07 -0.47
C GLU A 266 -2.81 -6.51 -0.57
N LEU A 267 -3.08 -5.34 0.03
CA LEU A 267 -4.41 -4.69 0.00
C LEU A 267 -4.73 -3.97 -1.32
N GLY A 268 -3.76 -3.75 -2.21
CA GLY A 268 -3.98 -2.96 -3.43
C GLY A 268 -3.20 -1.66 -3.53
N ALA A 269 -2.49 -1.24 -2.49
CA ALA A 269 -1.68 -0.04 -2.55
C ALA A 269 -0.43 -0.24 -3.41
N ALA A 270 -0.12 0.70 -4.30
CA ALA A 270 1.10 0.65 -5.11
C ALA A 270 2.35 1.14 -4.35
N ALA A 271 2.15 1.84 -3.24
CA ALA A 271 3.19 2.36 -2.36
C ALA A 271 2.64 2.72 -0.98
N VAL A 272 3.54 3.09 -0.08
CA VAL A 272 3.20 3.57 1.25
C VAL A 272 3.65 5.02 1.48
N GLN A 273 2.95 5.75 2.35
CA GLN A 273 3.39 7.03 2.89
C GLN A 273 3.74 6.87 4.37
N MET A 274 4.96 7.24 4.74
CA MET A 274 5.48 7.13 6.11
C MET A 274 6.00 8.47 6.60
N GLY A 275 5.64 8.86 7.82
CA GLY A 275 6.12 10.10 8.48
C GLY A 275 7.03 9.79 9.66
N THR A 276 6.44 9.29 10.76
CA THR A 276 7.08 9.02 12.05
C THR A 276 8.48 8.40 11.96
N ARG A 277 8.67 7.32 11.18
CA ARG A 277 9.98 6.65 11.04
C ARG A 277 11.06 7.57 10.46
N PHE A 278 10.70 8.43 9.51
CA PHE A 278 11.63 9.37 8.88
C PHE A 278 11.98 10.57 9.76
N VAL A 279 11.22 10.84 10.83
CA VAL A 279 11.57 11.90 11.78
C VAL A 279 12.81 11.54 12.59
N ALA A 280 12.92 10.29 13.01
CA ALA A 280 14.09 9.76 13.72
C ALA A 280 15.24 9.41 12.75
N THR A 281 15.52 10.31 11.81
CA THR A 281 16.66 10.20 10.91
C THR A 281 17.69 11.31 11.12
N ASP A 282 18.94 11.07 10.76
CA ASP A 282 20.01 12.07 10.83
C ASP A 282 19.73 13.29 9.94
N GLU A 283 19.08 13.05 8.81
CA GLU A 283 18.79 14.06 7.79
C GLU A 283 17.50 14.84 8.03
N CYS A 284 16.64 14.37 8.95
CA CYS A 284 15.52 15.16 9.45
C CYS A 284 16.00 16.55 9.93
N ASP A 285 15.34 17.59 9.41
CA ASP A 285 15.78 18.99 9.51
C ASP A 285 15.49 19.64 10.87
N ALA A 286 14.82 18.91 11.76
CA ALA A 286 14.53 19.33 13.12
C ALA A 286 15.76 19.20 14.04
N ASP A 287 15.73 19.93 15.14
CA ASP A 287 16.73 19.85 16.21
C ASP A 287 16.84 18.43 16.78
N ALA A 288 18.04 18.07 17.27
CA ALA A 288 18.27 16.76 17.86
C ALA A 288 17.31 16.45 19.00
N ALA A 289 16.95 17.43 19.84
CA ALA A 289 15.99 17.24 20.92
C ALA A 289 14.58 16.89 20.44
N PHE A 290 14.16 17.38 19.26
CA PHE A 290 12.88 17.01 18.65
C PHE A 290 12.87 15.53 18.25
N LYS A 291 13.98 15.06 17.67
CA LYS A 291 14.13 13.67 17.23
C LYS A 291 14.25 12.73 18.42
N GLN A 292 15.00 13.13 19.45
CA GLN A 292 15.15 12.40 20.70
C GLN A 292 13.80 12.19 21.41
N ALA A 293 12.87 13.14 21.31
CA ALA A 293 11.53 12.97 21.86
C ALA A 293 10.76 11.76 21.29
N TYR A 294 11.04 11.32 20.06
CA TYR A 294 10.45 10.07 19.53
C TYR A 294 11.08 8.84 20.14
N VAL A 295 12.39 8.88 20.37
CA VAL A 295 13.15 7.77 20.98
C VAL A 295 12.76 7.58 22.45
N ASP A 296 12.51 8.70 23.14
CA ASP A 296 12.17 8.70 24.57
C ASP A 296 10.66 8.47 24.83
N ALA A 297 9.83 8.53 23.79
CA ALA A 297 8.37 8.46 23.95
C ALA A 297 7.91 7.07 24.38
N THR A 298 7.03 7.04 25.37
CA THR A 298 6.32 5.82 25.80
C THR A 298 4.99 5.66 25.07
N GLU A 299 4.47 4.43 25.02
CA GLU A 299 3.18 4.14 24.39
C GLU A 299 2.04 4.97 24.99
N GLN A 300 2.03 5.16 26.32
CA GLN A 300 1.01 5.92 27.05
C GLN A 300 1.03 7.42 26.75
N GLU A 301 2.14 7.93 26.23
CA GLU A 301 2.27 9.34 25.83
C GLU A 301 1.76 9.59 24.41
N ILE A 302 1.59 8.55 23.59
CA ILE A 302 1.05 8.72 22.24
C ILE A 302 -0.47 8.85 22.32
N GLY A 303 -1.01 10.00 21.93
CA GLY A 303 -2.43 10.23 22.06
C GLY A 303 -2.99 11.33 21.18
N LEU A 304 -4.32 11.38 21.14
CA LEU A 304 -5.04 12.47 20.49
C LEU A 304 -4.92 13.75 21.32
N ILE A 305 -4.89 14.87 20.61
CA ILE A 305 -4.92 16.22 21.15
C ILE A 305 -6.01 17.02 20.45
N HIS A 306 -6.59 17.97 21.17
CA HIS A 306 -7.50 18.94 20.59
C HIS A 306 -6.70 20.12 20.02
N SER A 307 -6.65 20.22 18.69
CA SER A 307 -5.96 21.33 18.04
C SER A 307 -6.72 22.66 18.22
N PRO A 308 -6.03 23.80 18.37
CA PRO A 308 -6.67 25.13 18.40
C PRO A 308 -7.37 25.49 17.08
N VAL A 309 -7.13 24.73 16.00
CA VAL A 309 -7.88 24.87 14.73
C VAL A 309 -9.10 23.96 14.62
N GLY A 310 -9.52 23.31 15.71
CA GLY A 310 -10.77 22.54 15.79
C GLY A 310 -10.72 21.16 15.13
N MET A 311 -9.53 20.62 14.88
CA MET A 311 -9.34 19.28 14.30
C MET A 311 -8.61 18.37 15.29
N PRO A 312 -8.97 17.07 15.39
CA PRO A 312 -8.16 16.11 16.11
C PRO A 312 -6.76 16.02 15.51
N GLY A 313 -5.75 15.92 16.36
CA GLY A 313 -4.40 15.56 15.93
C GLY A 313 -3.77 14.52 16.85
N ARG A 314 -2.76 13.79 16.38
CA ARG A 314 -2.02 12.81 17.18
C ARG A 314 -0.59 13.26 17.43
N ALA A 315 -0.20 13.25 18.71
CA ALA A 315 1.07 13.78 19.19
C ALA A 315 1.65 12.94 20.33
N ILE A 316 2.92 13.18 20.63
CA ILE A 316 3.53 12.79 21.91
C ILE A 316 3.06 13.81 22.95
N ARG A 317 2.26 13.35 23.91
CA ARG A 317 1.63 14.18 24.95
C ARG A 317 2.66 14.59 25.98
N ASN A 318 2.96 15.89 26.01
CA ASN A 318 3.91 16.50 26.94
C ASN A 318 3.22 17.55 27.84
N ASP A 319 4.01 18.20 28.69
CA ASP A 319 3.50 19.21 29.62
C ASP A 319 2.89 20.43 28.93
N PHE A 320 3.39 20.81 27.74
CA PHE A 320 2.79 21.90 26.97
C PHE A 320 1.35 21.58 26.55
N ILE A 321 1.11 20.36 26.04
CA ILE A 321 -0.24 19.91 25.68
C ILE A 321 -1.15 19.90 26.92
N ARG A 322 -0.68 19.30 28.03
CA ARG A 322 -1.45 19.21 29.28
C ARG A 322 -1.82 20.58 29.83
N ALA A 323 -0.88 21.53 29.81
CA ALA A 323 -1.12 22.91 30.23
C ALA A 323 -2.12 23.61 29.29
N SER A 324 -1.97 23.44 27.97
CA SER A 324 -2.89 24.03 27.00
C SER A 324 -4.33 23.53 27.13
N GLU A 325 -4.53 22.25 27.44
CA GLU A 325 -5.85 21.67 27.68
C GLU A 325 -6.52 22.24 28.94
N GLN A 326 -5.71 22.74 29.89
CA GLN A 326 -6.16 23.45 31.09
C GLN A 326 -6.32 24.97 30.86
N GLY A 327 -6.20 25.44 29.62
CA GLY A 327 -6.26 26.87 29.28
C GLY A 327 -5.01 27.65 29.67
N GLN A 328 -3.92 26.96 30.04
CA GLN A 328 -2.64 27.57 30.41
C GLN A 328 -1.71 27.54 29.20
N SER A 329 -1.69 28.61 28.42
CA SER A 329 -0.84 28.73 27.24
C SER A 329 -0.23 30.12 27.11
N PRO A 330 0.97 30.24 26.53
CA PRO A 330 1.57 31.55 26.30
C PRO A 330 0.70 32.39 25.36
N ALA A 331 0.55 33.67 25.69
CA ALA A 331 -0.03 34.63 24.77
C ALA A 331 0.79 34.66 23.46
N PHE A 332 0.10 34.84 22.33
CA PHE A 332 0.74 34.91 21.03
C PHE A 332 0.13 36.01 20.17
N LYS A 333 0.88 36.41 19.14
CA LYS A 333 0.41 37.30 18.09
C LYS A 333 0.31 36.55 16.78
N CYS A 334 -0.87 36.57 16.15
CA CYS A 334 -1.02 36.06 14.79
C CYS A 334 -0.18 36.90 13.82
N ALA A 335 0.64 36.25 13.00
CA ALA A 335 1.51 36.95 12.06
C ALA A 335 0.73 37.53 10.87
N TRP A 336 -0.13 36.73 10.22
CA TRP A 336 -0.81 37.15 8.98
C TRP A 336 -2.03 36.28 8.57
N GLN A 337 -2.62 35.52 9.49
CA GLN A 337 -3.75 34.60 9.20
C GLN A 337 -3.41 33.54 8.11
N CYS A 338 -2.44 32.67 8.44
CA CYS A 338 -1.96 31.62 7.53
C CYS A 338 -3.02 30.59 7.11
N LEU A 339 -4.11 30.45 7.87
CA LEU A 339 -5.25 29.58 7.57
C LEU A 339 -6.51 30.44 7.53
N ALA A 340 -7.29 30.35 6.46
CA ALA A 340 -8.48 31.19 6.27
C ALA A 340 -9.52 31.00 7.39
N ALA A 341 -9.72 29.77 7.84
CA ALA A 341 -10.70 29.41 8.89
C ALA A 341 -10.15 29.53 10.32
N CYS A 342 -8.89 29.94 10.53
CA CYS A 342 -8.30 30.01 11.87
C CYS A 342 -8.87 31.18 12.66
N LYS A 343 -9.35 30.88 13.88
CA LYS A 343 -9.83 31.85 14.86
C LYS A 343 -8.74 32.16 15.88
N ALA A 344 -7.71 32.89 15.44
CA ALA A 344 -6.53 33.13 16.27
C ALA A 344 -6.85 33.87 17.58
N ASP A 345 -7.82 34.78 17.57
CA ASP A 345 -8.18 35.58 18.75
C ASP A 345 -8.88 34.74 19.83
N ASP A 346 -9.53 33.64 19.44
CA ASP A 346 -10.21 32.70 20.34
C ASP A 346 -9.33 31.49 20.71
N ALA A 347 -8.16 31.35 20.09
CA ALA A 347 -7.33 30.17 20.24
C ALA A 347 -6.45 30.25 21.49
N ASN A 348 -6.36 29.16 22.25
CA ASN A 348 -5.50 29.10 23.44
C ASN A 348 -3.99 29.23 23.09
N TYR A 349 -3.58 28.80 21.90
CA TYR A 349 -2.21 29.00 21.38
C TYR A 349 -2.18 28.94 19.85
N CYS A 350 -1.10 29.46 19.24
CA CYS A 350 -0.84 29.26 17.82
C CYS A 350 -0.10 27.95 17.59
N ILE A 351 -0.74 27.02 16.88
CA ILE A 351 -0.13 25.72 16.56
C ILE A 351 1.16 25.84 15.74
N SER A 352 1.24 26.78 14.80
CA SER A 352 2.46 26.97 13.99
C SER A 352 3.65 27.45 14.84
N ILE A 353 3.39 28.27 15.88
CA ILE A 353 4.42 28.71 16.82
C ILE A 353 4.86 27.53 17.69
N ALA A 354 3.92 26.77 18.25
CA ALA A 354 4.22 25.60 19.08
C ALA A 354 5.04 24.55 18.32
N LEU A 355 4.67 24.24 17.07
CA LEU A 355 5.41 23.31 16.21
C LEU A 355 6.81 23.84 15.86
N ASN A 356 6.95 25.14 15.57
CA ASN A 356 8.27 25.72 15.29
C ASN A 356 9.17 25.77 16.53
N ASN A 357 8.60 25.95 17.72
CA ASN A 357 9.34 25.83 18.98
C ASN A 357 9.86 24.40 19.15
N ALA A 358 8.99 23.40 18.97
CA ALA A 358 9.37 22.00 19.05
C ALA A 358 10.46 21.65 18.03
N ARG A 359 10.30 22.07 16.76
CA ARG A 359 11.34 21.90 15.71
C ARG A 359 12.71 22.41 16.14
N LYS A 360 12.77 23.48 16.93
CA LYS A 360 14.00 24.08 17.47
C LYS A 360 14.46 23.44 18.80
N GLY A 361 13.89 22.30 19.19
CA GLY A 361 14.20 21.59 20.43
C GLY A 361 13.52 22.16 21.67
N ASN A 362 12.68 23.19 21.55
CA ASN A 362 11.99 23.80 22.68
C ASN A 362 10.62 23.13 22.94
N LEU A 363 10.67 21.95 23.56
CA LEU A 363 9.49 21.15 23.90
C LEU A 363 8.71 21.69 25.11
N ARG A 364 9.28 22.64 25.87
CA ARG A 364 8.56 23.33 26.95
C ARG A 364 7.45 24.24 26.42
N HIS A 365 7.64 24.79 25.22
CA HIS A 365 6.71 25.72 24.57
C HIS A 365 6.22 25.20 23.21
N GLY A 366 6.22 23.89 23.04
CA GLY A 366 5.88 23.22 21.81
C GLY A 366 5.55 21.75 22.06
N PHE A 367 5.13 21.05 21.02
CA PHE A 367 4.86 19.63 21.06
C PHE A 367 5.19 18.96 19.73
N VAL A 368 5.21 17.63 19.75
CA VAL A 368 5.66 16.80 18.64
C VAL A 368 4.48 16.01 18.10
N PHE A 369 4.08 16.27 16.85
CA PHE A 369 3.11 15.42 16.17
C PHE A 369 3.71 14.06 15.85
N ALA A 370 2.96 12.99 16.08
CA ALA A 370 3.51 11.65 15.98
C ALA A 370 2.40 10.63 15.66
N GLY A 371 2.71 9.65 14.82
CA GLY A 371 1.80 8.54 14.52
C GLY A 371 1.66 7.58 15.70
N ALA A 372 0.67 6.68 15.63
CA ALA A 372 0.35 5.75 16.72
C ALA A 372 1.53 4.87 17.15
N ASN A 373 2.41 4.52 16.19
CA ASN A 373 3.57 3.68 16.39
C ASN A 373 4.86 4.44 16.81
N ALA A 374 4.77 5.71 17.22
CA ALA A 374 5.95 6.51 17.52
C ALA A 374 6.79 5.99 18.70
N PHE A 375 6.14 5.44 19.73
CA PHE A 375 6.80 4.82 20.88
C PHE A 375 7.69 3.61 20.53
N ARG A 376 7.57 3.08 19.31
CA ARG A 376 8.39 1.94 18.83
C ARG A 376 9.75 2.40 18.30
N VAL A 377 9.98 3.71 18.17
CA VAL A 377 11.25 4.27 17.69
C VAL A 377 12.25 4.17 18.83
N ASP A 378 13.34 3.45 18.63
CA ASP A 378 14.34 3.15 19.67
C ASP A 378 15.72 3.78 19.40
N LYS A 379 15.95 4.27 18.18
CA LYS A 379 17.21 4.90 17.76
C LYS A 379 17.01 5.87 16.61
N ILE A 380 17.93 6.81 16.47
CA ILE A 380 18.07 7.66 15.28
C ILE A 380 19.02 6.95 14.29
N VAL A 381 18.64 6.88 13.02
CA VAL A 381 19.43 6.25 11.93
C VAL A 381 19.56 7.17 10.72
N THR A 382 20.34 6.81 9.71
CA THR A 382 20.27 7.52 8.42
C THR A 382 19.02 7.11 7.63
N ALA A 383 18.53 7.98 6.74
CA ALA A 383 17.43 7.65 5.85
C ALA A 383 17.70 6.39 4.99
N ASP A 384 18.94 6.23 4.53
CA ASP A 384 19.38 5.05 3.76
C ASP A 384 19.33 3.76 4.59
N THR A 385 19.80 3.81 5.85
CA THR A 385 19.72 2.67 6.76
C THR A 385 18.27 2.30 7.02
N LEU A 386 17.39 3.28 7.25
CA LEU A 386 15.96 3.03 7.45
C LEU A 386 15.34 2.33 6.23
N VAL A 387 15.58 2.83 5.02
CA VAL A 387 15.04 2.22 3.79
C VAL A 387 15.58 0.78 3.62
N SER A 388 16.86 0.56 3.91
CA SER A 388 17.48 -0.77 3.86
C SER A 388 16.88 -1.74 4.88
N GLU A 389 16.65 -1.30 6.12
CA GLU A 389 15.97 -2.09 7.16
C GLU A 389 14.55 -2.49 6.72
N LEU A 390 13.79 -1.55 6.16
CA LEU A 390 12.45 -1.79 5.62
C LEU A 390 12.49 -2.79 4.45
N ALA A 391 13.50 -2.71 3.58
CA ALA A 391 13.67 -3.61 2.44
C ALA A 391 13.91 -5.05 2.88
N GLN A 392 14.77 -5.24 3.88
CA GLN A 392 15.07 -6.56 4.42
C GLN A 392 13.85 -7.19 5.09
N ALA A 393 13.11 -6.40 5.89
CA ALA A 393 11.89 -6.84 6.54
C ALA A 393 10.78 -7.20 5.53
N PHE A 394 10.60 -6.37 4.49
CA PHE A 394 9.69 -6.68 3.39
C PHE A 394 10.09 -7.99 2.69
N ALA A 395 11.36 -8.16 2.36
CA ALA A 395 11.84 -9.32 1.61
C ALA A 395 11.68 -10.62 2.41
N ARG A 396 11.97 -10.59 3.72
CA ARG A 396 11.70 -11.73 4.61
C ARG A 396 10.21 -12.08 4.64
N ARG A 397 9.34 -11.07 4.76
CA ARG A 397 7.89 -11.29 4.75
C ARG A 397 7.39 -11.88 3.44
N ALA A 398 7.88 -11.35 2.32
CA ALA A 398 7.59 -11.85 1.00
C ALA A 398 8.05 -13.31 0.83
N GLU A 399 9.22 -13.65 1.36
CA GLU A 399 9.75 -15.02 1.36
C GLU A 399 8.87 -15.97 2.18
N GLU A 400 8.56 -15.64 3.43
CA GLU A 400 7.68 -16.42 4.30
C GLU A 400 6.33 -16.72 3.64
N ARG A 401 5.72 -15.69 3.05
CA ARG A 401 4.41 -15.81 2.38
C ARG A 401 4.50 -16.63 1.09
N THR A 402 5.60 -16.48 0.36
CA THR A 402 5.86 -17.27 -0.85
C THR A 402 6.06 -18.74 -0.50
N VAL A 403 6.87 -19.05 0.52
CA VAL A 403 7.09 -20.41 1.02
C VAL A 403 5.77 -21.04 1.45
N ALA A 404 4.98 -20.37 2.30
CA ALA A 404 3.70 -20.90 2.77
C ALA A 404 2.72 -21.20 1.62
N ARG A 405 2.65 -20.33 0.61
CA ARG A 405 1.82 -20.56 -0.59
C ARG A 405 2.32 -21.74 -1.42
N LEU A 406 3.64 -21.83 -1.62
CA LEU A 406 4.27 -22.92 -2.36
C LEU A 406 4.09 -24.27 -1.65
N GLU A 407 4.24 -24.34 -0.33
CA GLU A 407 3.99 -25.55 0.46
C GLU A 407 2.53 -25.99 0.37
N GLY A 408 1.60 -25.05 0.48
CA GLY A 408 0.17 -25.31 0.29
C GLY A 408 -0.12 -25.90 -1.08
N LEU A 409 0.47 -25.34 -2.14
CA LEU A 409 0.31 -25.86 -3.49
C LEU A 409 0.96 -27.23 -3.67
N VAL A 410 2.18 -27.44 -3.17
CA VAL A 410 2.86 -28.76 -3.24
C VAL A 410 2.02 -29.83 -2.55
N THR A 411 1.48 -29.51 -1.36
CA THR A 411 0.61 -30.42 -0.59
C THR A 411 -0.65 -30.74 -1.38
N LEU A 412 -1.33 -29.71 -1.91
CA LEU A 412 -2.51 -29.89 -2.75
C LEU A 412 -2.21 -30.78 -3.96
N LEU A 413 -1.16 -30.49 -4.74
CA LEU A 413 -0.84 -31.28 -5.93
C LEU A 413 -0.50 -32.74 -5.61
N LYS A 414 0.17 -33.00 -4.48
CA LYS A 414 0.43 -34.37 -4.00
C LYS A 414 -0.87 -35.10 -3.66
N ASP A 415 -1.77 -34.46 -2.93
CA ASP A 415 -3.07 -35.04 -2.56
C ASP A 415 -3.89 -35.35 -3.81
N LEU A 416 -3.90 -34.43 -4.78
CA LEU A 416 -4.61 -34.60 -6.05
C LEU A 416 -4.00 -35.73 -6.89
N ARG A 417 -2.66 -35.89 -6.89
CA ARG A 417 -2.01 -37.06 -7.52
C ARG A 417 -2.46 -38.37 -6.87
N GLY A 418 -2.51 -38.41 -5.53
CA GLY A 418 -3.02 -39.57 -4.80
C GLY A 418 -4.47 -39.92 -5.17
N GLN A 419 -5.35 -38.92 -5.28
CA GLN A 419 -6.74 -39.12 -5.71
C GLN A 419 -6.82 -39.66 -7.14
N TYR A 420 -6.01 -39.12 -8.07
CA TYR A 420 -5.94 -39.62 -9.43
C TYR A 420 -5.52 -41.10 -9.48
N ASP A 421 -4.46 -41.46 -8.78
CA ASP A 421 -3.94 -42.83 -8.77
C ASP A 421 -4.99 -43.82 -8.23
N ALA A 422 -5.75 -43.41 -7.20
CA ALA A 422 -6.86 -44.19 -6.65
C ALA A 422 -8.01 -44.35 -7.66
N VAL A 423 -8.41 -43.27 -8.36
CA VAL A 423 -9.43 -43.32 -9.41
C VAL A 423 -8.97 -44.20 -10.58
N GLY A 424 -7.72 -44.05 -11.03
CA GLY A 424 -7.15 -44.86 -12.10
C GLY A 424 -7.10 -46.35 -11.74
N LEU A 425 -6.75 -46.69 -10.51
CA LEU A 425 -6.81 -48.07 -10.01
C LEU A 425 -8.25 -48.60 -10.05
N ARG A 426 -9.22 -47.81 -9.62
CA ARG A 426 -10.64 -48.19 -9.63
C ARG A 426 -11.16 -48.43 -11.05
N VAL A 427 -10.80 -47.57 -11.99
CA VAL A 427 -11.15 -47.74 -13.41
C VAL A 427 -10.58 -49.03 -13.96
N ARG A 428 -9.30 -49.34 -13.70
CA ARG A 428 -8.67 -50.60 -14.13
C ARG A 428 -9.38 -51.82 -13.54
N GLN A 429 -9.71 -51.81 -12.24
CA GLN A 429 -10.45 -52.89 -11.59
C GLN A 429 -11.82 -53.14 -12.24
N LEU A 430 -12.56 -52.07 -12.52
CA LEU A 430 -13.88 -52.15 -13.17
C LEU A 430 -13.78 -52.63 -14.62
N SER A 431 -12.75 -52.19 -15.37
CA SER A 431 -12.47 -52.68 -16.73
C SER A 431 -12.19 -54.18 -16.74
N SER A 432 -11.34 -54.67 -15.83
CA SER A 432 -11.03 -56.11 -15.72
C SER A 432 -12.26 -56.93 -15.34
N ALA A 433 -13.11 -56.42 -14.43
CA ALA A 433 -14.37 -57.06 -14.08
C ALA A 433 -15.32 -57.15 -15.27
N TYR A 434 -15.39 -56.10 -16.09
CA TYR A 434 -16.17 -56.08 -17.32
C TYR A 434 -15.66 -57.09 -18.37
N GLU A 435 -14.35 -57.13 -18.61
CA GLU A 435 -13.73 -58.11 -19.52
C GLU A 435 -13.94 -59.56 -19.06
N ALA A 436 -13.89 -59.81 -17.75
CA ALA A 436 -14.14 -61.14 -17.19
C ALA A 436 -15.58 -61.61 -17.48
N VAL A 437 -16.56 -60.72 -17.39
CA VAL A 437 -17.96 -60.98 -17.75
C VAL A 437 -18.13 -61.27 -19.24
N LEU A 438 -17.44 -60.51 -20.10
CA LEU A 438 -17.43 -60.77 -21.55
C LEU A 438 -16.87 -62.16 -21.88
N ARG A 439 -15.79 -62.58 -21.21
CA ARG A 439 -15.15 -63.89 -21.44
C ARG A 439 -15.99 -65.06 -20.92
N THR A 440 -16.79 -64.87 -19.87
CA THR A 440 -17.62 -65.96 -19.30
C THR A 440 -18.82 -66.34 -20.17
N ARG A 441 -19.17 -65.56 -21.20
CA ARG A 441 -20.45 -65.72 -21.93
C ARG A 441 -20.36 -66.07 -23.41
N ILE A 442 -19.22 -66.54 -23.90
CA ILE A 442 -19.05 -66.93 -25.33
C ILE A 442 -19.11 -68.46 -25.53
N ARG A 443 -19.18 -69.30 -24.48
CA ARG A 443 -19.01 -70.75 -24.65
C ARG A 443 -20.27 -71.62 -24.75
N ASP A 444 -21.41 -71.33 -24.09
CA ASP A 444 -22.58 -72.24 -24.09
C ASP A 444 -23.95 -71.56 -23.83
N ALA A 445 -24.73 -71.13 -24.84
CA ALA A 445 -26.07 -70.55 -24.59
C ALA A 445 -27.16 -70.87 -25.64
N THR A 446 -28.37 -71.19 -25.15
CA THR A 446 -29.63 -71.44 -25.90
C THR A 446 -30.63 -70.27 -25.76
N ASP A 447 -31.54 -70.09 -26.74
CA ASP A 447 -32.38 -68.89 -26.96
C ASP A 447 -33.18 -68.34 -25.74
N ALA A 448 -33.71 -69.18 -24.84
CA ALA A 448 -34.43 -68.73 -23.65
C ALA A 448 -33.50 -68.24 -22.52
N GLY A 449 -32.28 -68.81 -22.43
CA GLY A 449 -31.23 -68.33 -21.54
C GLY A 449 -30.65 -66.98 -22.02
N ILE A 450 -30.68 -66.72 -23.33
CA ILE A 450 -30.16 -65.49 -23.94
C ILE A 450 -30.96 -64.26 -23.48
N ALA A 451 -32.29 -64.32 -23.37
CA ALA A 451 -33.12 -63.16 -23.00
C ALA A 451 -32.90 -62.69 -21.55
N GLY A 452 -32.99 -63.59 -20.56
CA GLY A 452 -32.73 -63.26 -19.15
C GLY A 452 -31.26 -62.92 -18.89
N ALA A 453 -30.33 -63.50 -19.65
CA ALA A 453 -28.93 -63.13 -19.61
C ALA A 453 -28.67 -61.74 -20.21
N ARG A 454 -29.36 -61.34 -21.28
CA ARG A 454 -29.23 -60.02 -21.91
C ARG A 454 -29.64 -58.91 -20.94
N GLU A 455 -30.72 -59.12 -20.19
CA GLU A 455 -31.16 -58.18 -19.15
C GLU A 455 -30.16 -58.08 -17.98
N GLN A 456 -29.60 -59.20 -17.52
CA GLN A 456 -28.52 -59.19 -16.53
C GLN A 456 -27.22 -58.55 -17.06
N TYR A 457 -26.92 -58.72 -18.35
CA TYR A 457 -25.78 -58.09 -19.02
C TYR A 457 -25.99 -56.58 -19.13
N ASP A 458 -27.14 -56.13 -19.60
CA ASP A 458 -27.46 -54.71 -19.75
C ASP A 458 -27.51 -54.01 -18.38
N SER A 459 -28.01 -54.69 -17.35
CA SER A 459 -27.98 -54.20 -15.96
C SER A 459 -26.56 -54.13 -15.37
N ALA A 460 -25.70 -55.11 -15.67
CA ALA A 460 -24.30 -55.07 -15.26
C ALA A 460 -23.53 -53.97 -16.03
N LEU A 461 -23.76 -53.86 -17.34
CA LEU A 461 -23.18 -52.85 -18.22
C LEU A 461 -23.60 -51.43 -17.81
N ALA A 462 -24.88 -51.21 -17.47
CA ALA A 462 -25.38 -49.94 -16.99
C ALA A 462 -24.74 -49.52 -15.65
N ARG A 463 -24.58 -50.48 -14.72
CA ARG A 463 -23.89 -50.23 -13.43
C ARG A 463 -22.42 -49.89 -13.63
N VAL A 464 -21.72 -50.57 -14.54
CA VAL A 464 -20.32 -50.27 -14.88
C VAL A 464 -20.21 -48.89 -15.53
N ARG A 465 -21.09 -48.56 -16.47
CA ARG A 465 -21.10 -47.27 -17.16
C ARG A 465 -21.35 -46.11 -16.19
N GLN A 466 -22.31 -46.24 -15.28
CA GLN A 466 -22.58 -45.23 -14.26
C GLN A 466 -21.38 -44.99 -13.32
N GLN A 467 -20.68 -46.06 -12.92
CA GLN A 467 -19.48 -45.93 -12.08
C GLN A 467 -18.30 -45.30 -12.83
N TYR A 468 -18.16 -45.61 -14.13
CA TYR A 468 -17.17 -44.98 -15.01
C TYR A 468 -17.45 -43.48 -15.19
N ASP A 469 -18.69 -43.10 -15.49
CA ASP A 469 -19.07 -41.70 -15.71
C ASP A 469 -18.90 -40.85 -14.43
N SER A 470 -19.20 -41.42 -13.26
CA SER A 470 -18.96 -40.77 -11.95
C SER A 470 -17.47 -40.54 -11.69
N ALA A 471 -16.62 -41.54 -11.96
CA ALA A 471 -15.17 -41.42 -11.83
C ALA A 471 -14.59 -40.36 -12.79
N LEU A 472 -15.09 -40.30 -14.02
CA LEU A 472 -14.70 -39.31 -15.01
C LEU A 472 -15.14 -37.88 -14.61
N GLY A 473 -16.32 -37.75 -14.01
CA GLY A 473 -16.82 -36.48 -13.46
C GLY A 473 -15.95 -35.95 -12.32
N GLY A 474 -15.57 -36.82 -11.37
CA GLY A 474 -14.66 -36.46 -10.28
C GLY A 474 -13.29 -36.02 -10.77
N PHE A 475 -12.75 -36.70 -11.80
CA PHE A 475 -11.50 -36.30 -12.42
C PHE A 475 -11.55 -34.91 -13.09
N ARG A 476 -12.66 -34.57 -13.75
CA ARG A 476 -12.83 -33.24 -14.39
C ARG A 476 -12.94 -32.11 -13.37
N ALA A 477 -13.65 -32.32 -12.26
CA ALA A 477 -13.70 -31.36 -11.16
C ALA A 477 -12.30 -31.10 -10.58
N LEU A 478 -11.50 -32.17 -10.45
CA LEU A 478 -10.10 -32.11 -10.02
C LEU A 478 -9.24 -31.26 -10.96
N GLN A 479 -9.41 -31.41 -12.28
CA GLN A 479 -8.68 -30.63 -13.28
C GLN A 479 -8.94 -29.13 -13.14
N PHE A 480 -10.19 -28.74 -12.89
CA PHE A 480 -10.55 -27.34 -12.67
C PHE A 480 -9.87 -26.77 -11.42
N GLN A 481 -9.89 -27.53 -10.33
CA GLN A 481 -9.25 -27.14 -9.06
C GLN A 481 -7.73 -27.00 -9.21
N ILE A 482 -7.06 -27.87 -9.98
CA ILE A 482 -5.61 -27.74 -10.27
C ILE A 482 -5.33 -26.45 -11.05
N ALA A 483 -6.13 -26.17 -12.09
CA ALA A 483 -5.93 -25.00 -12.93
C ALA A 483 -6.11 -23.69 -12.15
N GLU A 484 -7.11 -23.63 -11.27
CA GLU A 484 -7.37 -22.47 -10.40
C GLU A 484 -6.24 -22.25 -9.38
N ASN A 485 -5.83 -23.29 -8.65
CA ASN A 485 -4.75 -23.17 -7.66
C ASN A 485 -3.39 -22.89 -8.29
N LEU A 486 -3.13 -23.41 -9.49
CA LEU A 486 -1.93 -23.07 -10.24
C LEU A 486 -1.99 -21.65 -10.81
N ALA A 487 -3.16 -21.16 -11.24
CA ALA A 487 -3.33 -19.78 -11.67
C ALA A 487 -3.12 -18.81 -10.51
N ASP A 488 -3.65 -19.11 -9.32
CA ASP A 488 -3.43 -18.32 -8.10
C ASP A 488 -1.96 -18.34 -7.67
N ALA A 489 -1.34 -19.52 -7.64
CA ALA A 489 0.09 -19.63 -7.35
C ALA A 489 0.94 -18.96 -8.43
N TRP A 490 0.53 -18.96 -9.70
CA TRP A 490 1.23 -18.23 -10.76
C TRP A 490 1.04 -16.72 -10.67
N ALA A 491 -0.15 -16.23 -10.28
CA ALA A 491 -0.37 -14.83 -9.97
C ALA A 491 0.52 -14.38 -8.79
N VAL A 492 0.76 -15.29 -7.85
CA VAL A 492 1.69 -15.09 -6.73
C VAL A 492 3.16 -15.12 -7.19
N LEU A 493 3.54 -16.04 -8.09
CA LEU A 493 4.93 -16.26 -8.51
C LEU A 493 5.40 -15.34 -9.65
N ASN A 494 4.48 -14.91 -10.53
CA ASN A 494 4.75 -14.17 -11.76
C ASN A 494 3.82 -12.97 -11.98
N GLY A 495 2.83 -12.76 -11.12
CA GLY A 495 2.07 -11.52 -11.18
C GLY A 495 2.99 -10.35 -10.83
N PRO A 496 2.90 -9.21 -11.54
CA PRO A 496 3.10 -7.94 -10.86
C PRO A 496 1.95 -7.88 -9.84
N ALA A 497 2.17 -8.43 -8.65
CA ALA A 497 1.11 -8.50 -7.64
C ALA A 497 0.64 -7.06 -7.39
N LEU A 498 -0.62 -6.82 -7.77
CA LEU A 498 -1.34 -5.54 -7.96
C LEU A 498 -1.51 -4.95 -9.38
N GLN A 499 -1.63 -5.76 -10.43
CA GLN A 499 -2.42 -5.33 -11.60
C GLN A 499 -3.39 -6.38 -12.15
N SER A 500 -4.62 -6.34 -11.64
CA SER A 500 -5.86 -6.41 -12.45
C SER A 500 -6.91 -5.50 -11.81
#